data_AF-A0A2N7NPS2-F1
#
_entry.id   AF-A0A2N7NPS2-F1
#
_cell.length_a   1.000
_cell.length_b   1.000
_cell.length_c   1.000
_cell.angle_alpha   90.00
_cell.angle_beta   90.00
_cell.angle_gamma   90.00
#
_symmetry.space_group_name_H-M   'P 1'
#
loop_
_entity.id
_entity.type
_entity.pdbx_description
1 polymer ?
#
loop_
_entity_poly.entity_id
_entity_poly.type
_entity_poly.pdbx_seq_one_letter_code
_entity_poly.pdbx_strand_id
1 'polypeptide(L)'
;MSSIKKPEVCESLNDIRIGIDTLDKEIVHILSKRLGYVKAAAQFKPSEQSIPAPERVAEMLEDRKKWAEEAGMSSEYVETLFSSITHWYINQQIKHWRTERGLSAEEPENTAT
;
A
#
# COMPACT_ATOMS: atom_id res chain seq x y z
N MET A 1 -23.51 -9.14 14.63
CA MET A 1 -22.28 -8.34 14.49
C MET A 1 -22.61 -6.95 14.97
N SER A 2 -21.90 -6.43 15.98
CA SER A 2 -22.13 -5.06 16.45
C SER A 2 -21.76 -4.11 15.33
N SER A 3 -22.71 -3.27 14.91
CA SER A 3 -22.41 -2.13 14.04
C SER A 3 -21.42 -1.22 14.77
N ILE A 4 -20.42 -0.71 14.07
CA ILE A 4 -19.47 0.25 14.65
C ILE A 4 -20.28 1.47 15.10
N LYS A 5 -20.09 1.91 16.34
CA LYS A 5 -20.66 3.17 16.81
C LYS A 5 -19.92 4.32 16.13
N LYS A 6 -20.61 5.44 15.88
CA LYS A 6 -19.91 6.67 15.47
C LYS A 6 -19.03 7.16 16.63
N PRO A 7 -17.87 7.78 16.35
CA PRO A 7 -16.97 8.24 17.41
C PRO A 7 -17.66 9.11 18.47
N GLU A 8 -18.61 9.97 18.06
CA GLU A 8 -19.27 10.93 18.95
C GLU A 8 -20.28 10.29 19.92
N VAL A 9 -20.66 9.03 19.70
CA VAL A 9 -21.64 8.30 20.51
C VAL A 9 -21.05 7.08 21.22
N CYS A 10 -19.73 6.91 21.17
CA CYS A 10 -19.03 5.88 21.93
C CYS A 10 -19.11 6.19 23.43
N GLU A 11 -19.50 5.21 24.24
CA GLU A 11 -19.73 5.39 25.68
C GLU A 11 -18.61 4.78 26.52
N SER A 12 -17.69 4.06 25.88
CA SER A 12 -16.57 3.39 26.56
C SER A 12 -15.34 3.28 25.66
N LEU A 13 -14.18 3.07 26.28
CA LEU A 13 -12.95 2.71 25.55
C LEU A 13 -13.10 1.42 24.74
N ASN A 14 -13.98 0.51 25.18
CA ASN A 14 -14.25 -0.72 24.44
C ASN A 14 -14.96 -0.42 23.11
N ASP A 15 -15.92 0.51 23.09
CA ASP A 15 -16.58 0.94 21.85
C ASP A 15 -15.58 1.56 20.86
N ILE A 16 -14.68 2.42 21.37
CA ILE A 16 -13.63 3.04 20.55
C ILE A 16 -12.70 2.01 19.94
N ARG A 17 -12.23 1.04 20.74
CA ARG A 17 -11.33 -0.03 20.27
C ARG A 17 -12.01 -0.90 19.21
N ILE A 18 -13.28 -1.26 19.40
CA ILE A 18 -14.04 -2.00 18.38
C ILE A 18 -14.09 -1.22 17.06
N GLY A 19 -14.30 0.11 17.13
CA GLY A 19 -14.28 0.98 15.95
C GLY A 19 -12.93 0.97 15.24
N ILE A 20 -11.83 1.19 15.99
CA ILE A 20 -10.46 1.19 15.45
C ILE A 20 -10.11 -0.17 14.84
N ASP A 21 -10.29 -1.26 15.59
CA ASP A 21 -9.95 -2.61 15.14
C ASP A 21 -10.73 -3.00 13.87
N THR A 22 -11.97 -2.53 13.74
CA THR A 22 -12.79 -2.76 12.55
C THR A 22 -12.22 -1.99 11.35
N LEU A 23 -11.90 -0.71 11.51
CA LEU A 23 -11.32 0.11 10.45
C LEU A 23 -9.94 -0.40 10.03
N ASP A 24 -9.10 -0.81 10.97
CA ASP A 24 -7.77 -1.37 10.68
C ASP A 24 -7.87 -2.67 9.87
N LYS A 25 -8.86 -3.52 10.20
CA LYS A 25 -9.14 -4.72 9.41
C LYS A 25 -9.59 -4.38 7.98
N GLU A 26 -10.39 -3.33 7.81
CA GLU A 26 -10.79 -2.83 6.50
C GLU A 26 -9.59 -2.29 5.71
N ILE A 27 -8.69 -1.53 6.36
CA ILE A 27 -7.44 -1.03 5.75
C ILE A 27 -6.61 -2.20 5.24
N VAL A 28 -6.41 -3.25 6.06
CA VAL A 28 -5.67 -4.46 5.63
C VAL A 28 -6.33 -5.12 4.42
N HIS A 29 -7.66 -5.22 4.40
CA HIS A 29 -8.38 -5.79 3.26
C HIS A 29 -8.26 -4.94 1.99
N ILE A 30 -8.30 -3.61 2.12
CA ILE A 30 -8.10 -2.66 1.00
C ILE A 30 -6.67 -2.79 0.46
N LEU A 31 -5.67 -2.87 1.33
CA LEU A 31 -4.27 -3.09 0.93
C LEU A 31 -4.12 -4.43 0.19
N SER A 32 -4.75 -5.51 0.68
CA SER A 32 -4.75 -6.79 -0.03
C SER A 32 -5.36 -6.68 -1.44
N LYS A 33 -6.49 -5.98 -1.60
CA LYS A 33 -7.08 -5.70 -2.92
C LYS A 33 -6.14 -4.89 -3.81
N ARG A 34 -5.53 -3.84 -3.26
CA ARG A 34 -4.53 -3.03 -3.98
C ARG A 34 -3.38 -3.89 -4.50
N LEU A 35 -2.96 -4.92 -3.75
CA LEU A 35 -1.87 -5.80 -4.16
C LEU A 35 -2.26 -6.63 -5.39
N GLY A 36 -3.52 -7.04 -5.47
CA GLY A 36 -4.08 -7.67 -6.67
C GLY A 36 -3.90 -6.81 -7.92
N TYR A 37 -4.20 -5.51 -7.85
CA TYR A 37 -3.99 -4.58 -8.97
C TYR A 37 -2.52 -4.41 -9.34
N VAL A 38 -1.63 -4.33 -8.35
CA VAL A 38 -0.18 -4.20 -8.61
C VAL A 38 0.38 -5.45 -9.27
N LYS A 39 -0.04 -6.64 -8.83
CA LYS A 39 0.31 -7.91 -9.49
C LYS A 39 -0.23 -7.96 -10.92
N ALA A 40 -1.51 -7.63 -11.12
CA ALA A 40 -2.09 -7.56 -12.45
C ALA A 40 -1.35 -6.55 -13.36
N ALA A 41 -0.84 -5.45 -12.83
CA ALA A 41 -0.07 -4.49 -13.60
C ALA A 41 1.28 -5.04 -14.12
N ALA A 42 1.84 -6.09 -13.49
CA ALA A 42 3.08 -6.71 -13.91
C ALA A 42 3.01 -7.26 -15.36
N GLN A 43 1.83 -7.73 -15.80
CA GLN A 43 1.64 -8.24 -17.16
C GLN A 43 1.95 -7.19 -18.25
N PHE A 44 1.83 -5.91 -17.92
CA PHE A 44 2.08 -4.78 -18.84
C PHE A 44 3.52 -4.26 -18.78
N LYS A 45 4.39 -4.87 -17.96
CA LYS A 45 5.78 -4.44 -17.79
C LYS A 45 6.70 -5.24 -18.72
N PRO A 46 7.32 -4.60 -19.74
CA PRO A 46 8.16 -5.31 -20.71
C PRO A 46 9.44 -5.87 -20.09
N SER A 47 9.98 -5.22 -19.06
CA SER A 47 11.19 -5.63 -18.34
C SER A 47 11.07 -5.36 -16.84
N GLU A 48 11.91 -6.02 -16.04
CA GLU A 48 12.00 -5.76 -14.59
C GLU A 48 12.35 -4.30 -14.30
N GLN A 49 13.26 -3.72 -15.08
CA GLN A 49 13.70 -2.32 -14.95
C GLN A 49 12.57 -1.32 -15.24
N SER A 50 11.54 -1.74 -15.97
CA SER A 50 10.35 -0.91 -16.24
C SER A 50 9.33 -0.91 -15.10
N ILE A 51 9.50 -1.78 -14.09
CA ILE A 51 8.56 -1.91 -12.97
C ILE A 51 8.55 -0.64 -12.12
N PRO A 52 9.68 -0.16 -11.58
CA PRO A 52 9.73 1.16 -10.97
C PRO A 52 9.35 2.22 -12.01
N ALA A 53 8.41 3.09 -11.65
CA ALA A 53 7.98 4.21 -12.48
C ALA A 53 8.09 5.50 -11.66
N PRO A 54 9.30 6.10 -11.56
CA PRO A 54 9.57 7.21 -10.63
C PRO A 54 8.62 8.40 -10.82
N GLU A 55 8.35 8.79 -12.07
CA GLU A 55 7.42 9.88 -12.38
C GLU A 55 6.01 9.60 -11.87
N ARG A 56 5.52 8.36 -12.09
CA ARG A 56 4.21 7.94 -11.60
C ARG A 56 4.15 7.91 -10.07
N VAL A 57 5.24 7.50 -9.40
CA VAL A 57 5.32 7.50 -7.93
C VAL A 57 5.28 8.93 -7.40
N ALA A 58 6.04 9.85 -8.00
CA ALA A 58 6.06 11.26 -7.60
C ALA A 58 4.68 11.91 -7.75
N GLU A 59 4.05 11.78 -8.91
CA GLU A 59 2.69 12.28 -9.16
C GLU A 59 1.69 11.70 -8.15
N MET A 60 1.74 10.37 -7.95
CA MET A 60 0.87 9.69 -7.01
C MET A 60 1.04 10.24 -5.58
N LEU A 61 2.26 10.48 -5.10
CA LEU A 61 2.50 11.00 -3.76
C LEU A 61 1.98 12.43 -3.58
N GLU A 62 2.13 13.29 -4.59
CA GLU A 62 1.55 14.64 -4.57
C GLU A 62 0.02 14.60 -4.49
N ASP A 63 -0.64 13.67 -5.17
CA ASP A 63 -2.08 13.48 -5.01
C ASP A 63 -2.46 13.03 -3.59
N ARG A 64 -1.67 12.14 -2.97
CA ARG A 64 -1.95 11.67 -1.59
C ARG A 64 -1.81 12.79 -0.58
N LYS A 65 -0.87 13.72 -0.78
CA LYS A 65 -0.71 14.91 0.07
C LYS A 65 -1.95 15.78 0.02
N LYS A 66 -2.48 16.05 -1.18
CA LYS A 66 -3.73 16.79 -1.34
C LYS A 66 -4.90 16.10 -0.65
N TRP A 67 -5.04 14.77 -0.82
CA TRP A 67 -6.08 14.01 -0.14
C TRP A 67 -5.94 14.01 1.39
N ALA A 68 -4.71 14.07 1.90
CA ALA A 68 -4.45 14.21 3.33
C ALA A 68 -5.03 15.52 3.86
N GLU A 69 -4.78 16.64 3.17
CA GLU A 69 -5.28 17.96 3.54
C GLU A 69 -6.81 18.01 3.52
N GLU A 70 -7.42 17.45 2.47
CA GLU A 70 -8.88 17.33 2.34
C GLU A 70 -9.50 16.49 3.48
N ALA A 71 -8.77 15.48 3.96
CA ALA A 71 -9.18 14.62 5.07
C ALA A 71 -8.82 15.17 6.46
N GLY A 72 -8.17 16.35 6.55
CA GLY A 72 -7.72 16.94 7.82
C GLY A 72 -6.53 16.21 8.46
N MET A 73 -5.71 15.52 7.66
CA MET A 73 -4.49 14.83 8.08
C MET A 73 -3.23 15.59 7.64
N SER A 74 -2.09 15.35 8.31
CA SER A 74 -0.80 15.90 7.89
C SER A 74 -0.38 15.30 6.55
N SER A 75 -0.09 16.19 5.58
CA SER A 75 0.45 15.84 4.27
C SER A 75 1.74 15.04 4.39
N GLU A 76 2.66 15.45 5.28
CA GLU A 76 3.95 14.76 5.47
C GLU A 76 3.78 13.34 6.03
N TYR A 77 2.86 13.16 6.97
CA TYR A 77 2.58 11.84 7.55
C TYR A 77 2.00 10.90 6.49
N VAL A 78 0.99 11.36 5.73
CA VAL A 78 0.35 10.55 4.69
C VAL A 78 1.32 10.26 3.55
N GLU A 79 2.15 11.22 3.15
CA GLU A 79 3.23 10.99 2.17
C GLU A 79 4.18 9.88 2.64
N THR A 80 4.64 9.94 3.89
CA THR A 80 5.55 8.94 4.48
C THR A 80 4.92 7.54 4.49
N LEU A 81 3.64 7.45 4.89
CA LEU A 81 2.88 6.21 4.89
C LEU A 81 2.76 5.63 3.47
N PHE A 82 2.34 6.43 2.49
CA PHE A 82 2.14 5.97 1.13
C PHE A 82 3.44 5.71 0.37
N SER A 83 4.54 6.38 0.72
CA SER A 83 5.88 6.06 0.23
C SER A 83 6.29 4.66 0.67
N SER A 84 6.13 4.35 1.97
CA SER A 84 6.44 3.03 2.53
C SER A 84 5.58 1.92 1.90
N ILE A 85 4.27 2.16 1.78
CA ILE A 85 3.36 1.27 1.06
C ILE A 85 3.86 1.07 -0.37
N THR A 86 4.13 2.14 -1.11
CA THR A 86 4.48 2.04 -2.53
C THR A 86 5.77 1.26 -2.76
N HIS A 87 6.80 1.51 -1.96
CA HIS A 87 8.05 0.75 -2.03
C HIS A 87 7.83 -0.75 -1.82
N TRP A 88 7.05 -1.14 -0.81
CA TRP A 88 6.75 -2.55 -0.59
C TRP A 88 6.02 -3.18 -1.78
N TYR A 89 5.07 -2.46 -2.39
CA TYR A 89 4.30 -2.97 -3.54
C TYR A 89 5.14 -3.09 -4.80
N ILE A 90 6.05 -2.15 -5.07
CA ILE A 90 7.01 -2.26 -6.17
C ILE A 90 7.84 -3.54 -6.01
N ASN A 91 8.33 -3.81 -4.80
CA ASN A 91 9.07 -5.05 -4.52
C ASN A 91 8.22 -6.30 -4.76
N GLN A 92 6.96 -6.32 -4.30
CA GLN A 92 6.05 -7.43 -4.59
C GLN A 92 5.78 -7.59 -6.09
N GLN A 93 5.71 -6.48 -6.84
CA GLN A 93 5.52 -6.49 -8.28
C GLN A 93 6.73 -7.12 -9.00
N ILE A 94 7.94 -6.77 -8.59
CA ILE A 94 9.19 -7.38 -9.09
C ILE A 94 9.18 -8.89 -8.85
N LYS A 95 8.91 -9.32 -7.60
CA LYS A 95 8.85 -10.74 -7.24
C LYS A 95 7.83 -11.51 -8.09
N HIS A 96 6.65 -10.93 -8.28
CA HIS A 96 5.59 -11.53 -9.08
C HIS A 96 5.97 -11.61 -10.56
N TRP A 97 6.48 -10.52 -11.15
CA TRP A 97 6.91 -10.47 -12.54
C TRP A 97 8.00 -11.50 -12.85
N ARG A 98 8.97 -11.65 -11.93
CA ARG A 98 10.03 -12.67 -12.02
C ARG A 98 9.45 -14.08 -12.03
N THR A 99 8.55 -14.36 -11.08
CA THR A 99 7.89 -15.66 -10.95
C THR A 99 7.09 -16.02 -12.21
N GLU A 100 6.33 -15.07 -12.78
CA GLU A 100 5.57 -15.28 -14.03
C GLU A 100 6.46 -15.58 -15.24
N ARG A 101 7.76 -15.26 -15.17
CA ARG A 101 8.77 -15.49 -16.22
C ARG A 101 9.71 -16.65 -15.91
N GLY A 102 9.43 -17.42 -14.85
CA GLY A 102 10.26 -18.55 -14.45
C GLY A 102 11.61 -18.15 -13.84
N LEU A 103 11.75 -16.91 -13.39
CA LEU A 103 12.94 -16.40 -12.69
C LEU A 103 12.77 -16.58 -11.17
N SER A 104 13.88 -16.65 -10.43
CA SER A 104 13.85 -16.66 -8.96
C SER A 104 13.12 -15.42 -8.43
N ALA A 105 12.27 -15.58 -7.42
CA ALA A 105 11.58 -14.46 -6.77
C ALA A 105 12.54 -13.60 -5.92
N GLU A 106 13.72 -14.11 -5.60
CA GLU A 106 14.77 -13.37 -4.91
C GLU A 106 15.76 -12.81 -5.94
N GLU A 107 16.25 -11.60 -5.69
CA GLU A 107 17.44 -11.13 -6.40
C GLU A 107 18.59 -12.11 -6.10
N PRO A 108 19.45 -12.43 -7.08
CA PRO A 108 20.62 -13.23 -6.80
C PRO A 108 21.39 -12.57 -5.65
N GLU A 109 21.70 -13.32 -4.58
CA GLU A 109 22.59 -12.86 -3.53
C GLU A 109 23.84 -12.27 -4.20
N ASN A 110 24.10 -10.98 -3.96
CA ASN A 110 25.32 -10.36 -4.39
C ASN A 110 26.46 -10.96 -3.54
N THR A 111 26.97 -12.12 -3.93
CA THR A 111 28.22 -12.67 -3.40
C THR A 111 29.39 -11.86 -3.98
N ALA A 112 29.47 -10.59 -3.60
CA ALA A 112 30.65 -9.76 -3.80
C ALA A 112 31.30 -9.57 -2.43
N THR A 113 32.33 -10.37 -2.18
CA THR A 113 33.39 -10.12 -1.19
C THR A 113 34.19 -8.88 -1.54
#